data_AF-A0A526R421-F1
#
_entry.id   AF-A0A526R421-F1
#
_cell.length_a   1.000
_cell.length_b   1.000
_cell.length_c   1.000
_cell.angle_alpha   90.00
_cell.angle_beta   90.00
_cell.angle_gamma   90.00
#
_symmetry.space_group_name_H-M   'P 1'
#
loop_
_entity.id
_entity.type
_entity.pdbx_description
1 polymer ?
#
loop_
_entity_poly.entity_id
_entity_poly.type
_entity_poly.pdbx_seq_one_letter_code
_entity_poly.pdbx_strand_id
1 'polypeptide(L)' 'MTIKASCHCRATTFEVSEAPLTVTQCTCSFCSKRGSLWAYYVPSQFKLTSPLKNVSFY' A
#
# COMPACT_ATOMS: atom_id res chain seq x y z
N MET A 1 -8.17 -13.98 2.12
CA MET A 1 -8.77 -13.42 3.35
C MET A 1 -8.39 -11.97 3.38
N THR A 2 -9.36 -11.06 3.47
CA THR A 2 -9.11 -9.63 3.42
C THR A 2 -8.21 -9.17 4.56
N ILE A 3 -7.17 -8.41 4.24
CA ILE A 3 -6.19 -7.86 5.18
C ILE A 3 -6.46 -6.37 5.34
N LYS A 4 -6.58 -5.93 6.59
CA LYS A 4 -6.68 -4.51 6.94
C LYS A 4 -5.28 -3.95 7.19
N ALA A 5 -5.00 -2.80 6.60
CA ALA A 5 -3.73 -2.10 6.73
C ALA A 5 -3.96 -0.62 7.07
N SER A 6 -2.96 -0.02 7.69
CA SER A 6 -2.97 1.39 8.04
C SER A 6 -1.58 1.99 8.01
N CYS A 7 -1.49 3.31 7.84
CA CYS A 7 -0.25 4.03 8.14
C CYS A 7 0.03 4.03 9.66
N HIS A 8 1.24 4.45 10.05
CA HIS A 8 1.69 4.46 11.44
C HIS A 8 0.74 5.20 12.40
N CYS A 9 0.21 6.36 11.97
CA CYS A 9 -0.71 7.18 12.75
C CYS A 9 -2.19 6.80 12.57
N ARG A 10 -2.50 5.80 11.74
CA ARG A 10 -3.87 5.34 11.40
C ARG A 10 -4.76 6.34 10.66
N ALA A 11 -4.23 7.48 10.21
CA ALA A 11 -4.98 8.44 9.41
C ALA A 11 -5.38 7.88 8.03
N THR A 12 -4.53 7.04 7.44
CA THR A 12 -4.78 6.32 6.20
C THR A 12 -5.04 4.86 6.52
N THR A 13 -6.18 4.34 6.06
CA THR A 13 -6.55 2.93 6.23
C THR A 13 -7.02 2.37 4.90
N PHE A 14 -6.71 1.10 4.65
CA PHE A 14 -7.11 0.40 3.44
C PHE A 14 -7.18 -1.11 3.66
N GLU A 15 -7.79 -1.79 2.71
CA GLU A 15 -7.94 -3.23 2.67
C GLU A 15 -7.36 -3.80 1.37
N VAL A 16 -6.75 -4.98 1.47
CA VAL A 16 -6.36 -5.81 0.31
C VAL A 16 -6.98 -7.20 0.41
N SER A 17 -7.26 -7.84 -0.72
CA SER A 17 -7.98 -9.13 -0.78
C SER A 17 -7.25 -10.30 -0.12
N GLU A 18 -5.92 -10.28 -0.14
CA GLU A 18 -5.04 -11.36 0.32
C GLU A 18 -3.62 -10.89 0.61
N ALA A 19 -2.83 -11.76 1.27
CA ALA A 19 -1.41 -11.53 1.49
C ALA A 19 -0.65 -11.68 0.16
N PRO A 20 0.37 -10.85 -0.10
CA PRO A 20 1.19 -11.01 -1.28
C PRO A 20 2.06 -12.25 -1.14
N LEU A 21 2.13 -13.07 -2.20
CA LEU A 21 3.05 -14.22 -2.24
C LEU A 21 4.50 -13.78 -2.44
N THR A 22 4.69 -12.67 -3.16
CA THR A 22 5.99 -12.09 -3.47
C THR A 22 5.93 -10.59 -3.30
N VAL A 23 7.06 -10.00 -2.95
CA VAL A 23 7.23 -8.56 -2.86
C VAL A 23 8.46 -8.14 -3.66
N THR A 24 8.42 -6.94 -4.22
CA THR A 24 9.50 -6.39 -5.04
C THR A 24 10.28 -5.35 -4.24
N GLN A 25 11.59 -5.54 -4.15
CA GLN A 25 12.52 -4.50 -3.73
C GLN A 25 13.02 -3.75 -4.98
N CYS A 26 12.36 -2.65 -5.32
CA CYS A 26 12.77 -1.83 -6.48
C CYS A 26 13.96 -0.95 -6.11
N THR A 27 14.98 -0.93 -6.98
CA THR A 27 16.26 -0.22 -6.76
C THR A 27 16.38 1.10 -7.52
N CYS A 28 15.30 1.59 -8.16
CA CYS A 28 15.32 2.91 -8.78
C CYS A 28 15.55 4.02 -7.73
N SER A 29 16.06 5.18 -8.15
CA SER A 29 16.44 6.29 -7.24
C SER A 29 15.31 6.79 -6.33
N PHE A 30 14.07 6.58 -6.73
CA PHE A 30 12.89 6.94 -5.96
C PHE A 30 12.54 5.89 -4.89
N CYS A 31 12.46 4.62 -5.30
CA CYS A 31 12.12 3.52 -4.39
C CYS A 31 13.24 3.25 -3.38
N SER A 32 14.50 3.36 -3.79
CA SER A 32 15.66 3.17 -2.90
C SER A 32 15.69 4.19 -1.76
N LYS A 33 15.31 5.45 -2.02
CA LYS A 33 15.17 6.49 -0.98
C LYS A 33 14.05 6.21 0.02
N ARG A 34 12.99 5.51 -0.39
CA ARG A 34 11.84 5.17 0.47
C ARG A 34 12.01 3.89 1.27
N GLY A 35 12.83 2.96 0.77
CA GLY A 35 13.15 1.71 1.46
C GLY A 35 11.97 0.74 1.63
N SER A 36 10.88 0.89 0.87
CA SER A 36 9.69 0.03 0.98
C SER A 36 9.79 -1.21 0.09
N LEU A 37 9.14 -2.31 0.51
CA LEU A 37 8.85 -3.47 -0.32
C LEU A 37 7.46 -3.33 -0.94
N TRP A 38 7.34 -3.59 -2.24
CA TRP A 38 6.10 -3.36 -3.00
C TRP A 38 5.38 -4.67 -3.27
N ALA A 39 4.09 -4.70 -2.95
CA ALA A 39 3.15 -5.70 -3.42
C ALA A 39 2.23 -5.08 -4.47
N TYR A 40 1.90 -5.84 -5.51
CA TYR A 40 1.08 -5.37 -6.62
C TYR A 40 -0.30 -6.04 -6.57
N TYR A 41 -1.33 -5.23 -6.73
CA TYR A 41 -2.73 -5.63 -6.71
C TYR A 41 -3.45 -4.98 -7.89
N VAL A 42 -4.44 -5.66 -8.46
CA VAL A 42 -5.35 -5.03 -9.42
C VAL A 42 -6.34 -4.12 -8.66
N PRO A 43 -6.99 -3.14 -9.33
CA PRO A 43 -7.87 -2.19 -8.65
C PRO A 43 -8.99 -2.84 -7.82
N SER A 44 -9.52 -3.99 -8.25
CA SER A 44 -10.58 -4.71 -7.51
C SER A 44 -10.09 -5.38 -6.22
N GLN A 45 -8.78 -5.58 -6.07
CA GLN A 45 -8.17 -6.18 -4.89
C GLN A 45 -7.80 -5.15 -3.82
N PHE A 46 -7.91 -3.86 -4.10
CA PHE A 46 -7.57 -2.77 -3.18
C PHE A 46 -8.81 -1.92 -2.88
N LYS A 47 -8.97 -1.55 -1.61
CA LYS A 47 -10.01 -0.61 -1.19
C LYS A 47 -9.46 0.38 -0.18
N LEU A 48 -9.48 1.66 -0.49
CA LEU A 48 -9.22 2.72 0.48
C LEU A 48 -10.43 2.84 1.43
N THR A 49 -10.19 2.77 2.74
CA THR A 49 -11.24 2.88 3.77
C THR A 49 -11.22 4.22 4.51
N SER A 50 -10.17 5.02 4.35
CA SER A 50 -10.09 6.41 4.82
C SER A 50 -10.46 7.43 3.73
N PRO A 51 -10.82 8.68 4.09
CA PRO A 51 -11.02 9.76 3.12
C PRO A 51 -9.80 10.04 2.23
N LEU A 52 -10.02 10.41 0.97
CA LEU A 52 -8.94 10.74 0.01
C LEU A 52 -8.03 11.88 0.48
N LYS A 53 -8.57 12.85 1.24
CA LYS A 53 -7.79 13.96 1.81
C LYS A 53 -6.65 13.51 2.75
N ASN A 54 -6.67 12.25 3.22
CA ASN A 54 -5.64 11.68 4.09
C ASN A 54 -4.50 11.00 3.28
N VAL A 55 -4.49 11.14 1.96
CA VAL A 55 -3.48 10.55 1.06
C VAL A 55 -2.90 11.65 0.16
N SER A 56 -1.59 11.64 -0.04
CA SER A 56 -0.89 12.55 -0.97
C SER A 56 -0.53 11.84 -2.28
N PHE A 57 -0.56 12.58 -3.38
CA PHE A 57 -0.12 12.14 -4.70
C PHE A 57 1.26 12.75 -5.03
N TYR A 58 2.14 11.98 -5.68
CA TYR A 58 3.50 12.35 -6.05
C TYR A 58 3.93 11.69 -7.35
#